data_AF-A0A2S7PLI1-F1
#
_entry.id   AF-A0A2S7PLI1-F1
#
_cell.length_a   1.000
_cell.length_b   1.000
_cell.length_c   1.000
_cell.angle_alpha   90.00
_cell.angle_beta   90.00
_cell.angle_gamma   90.00
#
_symmetry.space_group_name_H-M   'P 1'
#
loop_
_entity.id
_entity.type
_entity.pdbx_description
1 polymer ?
#
loop_
_entity_poly.entity_id
_entity_poly.type
_entity_poly.pdbx_seq_one_letter_code
_entity_poly.pdbx_strand_id
1 'polypeptide(L)'
;MFSTVFALAALVSSISCWPQPPSSPTFQNVTIFEPPTTWPSRSGSYARSVLLNQNCEQGTPTMLATAAYNPPDGQYLQIFQSKDLGATWVQISKAYFNGNTSLTGGIILQPFLYELSQPFGKYPPGTIMLSGNRIPGSFSSTNIQLYASTDKGYV
;
A
#
# COMPACT_ATOMS: atom_id res chain seq x y z
N MET A 1 30.91 46.97 29.42
CA MET A 1 30.37 46.44 28.15
C MET A 1 29.89 45.01 28.41
N PHE A 2 28.59 44.81 28.61
CA PHE A 2 28.00 43.47 28.66
C PHE A 2 27.28 43.25 27.33
N SER A 3 27.72 42.26 26.56
CA SER A 3 27.14 41.91 25.27
C SER A 3 26.17 40.76 25.48
N THR A 4 24.87 41.05 25.40
CA THR A 4 23.80 40.05 25.52
C THR A 4 23.62 39.34 24.19
N VAL A 5 23.88 38.02 24.15
CA VAL A 5 23.62 37.19 22.97
C VAL A 5 22.15 36.76 23.02
N PHE A 6 21.33 37.25 22.08
CA PHE A 6 19.97 36.74 21.87
C PHE A 6 20.02 35.45 21.06
N ALA A 7 19.69 34.31 21.68
CA ALA A 7 19.45 33.06 20.97
C ALA A 7 18.01 33.09 20.42
N LEU A 8 17.86 33.20 19.10
CA LEU A 8 16.57 32.96 18.43
C LEU A 8 16.30 31.45 18.45
N ALA A 9 15.41 31.00 19.33
CA ALA A 9 14.82 29.67 19.22
C ALA A 9 13.84 29.68 18.04
N ALA A 10 14.21 29.06 16.92
CA ALA A 10 13.27 28.80 15.83
C ALA A 10 12.23 27.80 16.32
N LEU A 11 11.01 28.29 16.57
CA LEU A 11 9.83 27.45 16.76
C LEU A 11 9.58 26.70 15.45
N VAL A 12 10.04 25.46 15.37
CA VAL A 12 9.60 24.53 14.31
C VAL A 12 8.16 24.17 14.66
N SER A 13 7.21 24.95 14.18
CA SER A 13 5.80 24.57 14.21
C SER A 13 5.65 23.32 13.35
N SER A 14 5.54 22.15 13.99
CA SER A 14 5.06 20.94 13.35
C SER A 14 3.62 21.21 12.91
N ILE A 15 3.46 21.68 11.66
CA ILE A 15 2.15 21.77 11.02
C ILE A 15 1.64 20.34 11.01
N SER A 16 0.67 20.07 11.88
CA SER A 16 -0.10 18.83 11.86
C SER A 16 -0.83 18.79 10.52
N CYS A 17 -0.24 18.10 9.55
CA CYS A 17 -0.77 17.95 8.19
C CYS A 17 -2.02 17.07 8.12
N TRP A 18 -2.71 16.82 9.23
CA TRP A 18 -3.90 15.97 9.21
C TRP A 18 -5.04 16.74 8.57
N PRO A 19 -5.48 16.38 7.34
CA PRO A 19 -6.63 17.02 6.74
C PRO A 19 -7.85 16.77 7.64
N GLN A 20 -8.77 17.74 7.70
CA GLN A 20 -10.07 17.49 8.30
C GLN A 20 -10.73 16.30 7.60
N PRO A 21 -11.27 15.31 8.34
CA PRO A 21 -11.82 14.12 7.72
C PRO A 21 -12.98 14.52 6.80
N PRO A 22 -12.92 14.20 5.50
CA PRO A 22 -14.02 14.48 4.58
C PRO A 22 -15.27 13.71 5.02
N SER A 23 -16.46 14.21 4.64
CA SER A 23 -17.70 13.46 4.84
C SER A 23 -17.61 12.14 4.06
N SER A 24 -17.62 11.03 4.78
CA SER A 24 -17.59 9.69 4.16
C SER A 24 -19.00 9.19 3.89
N PRO A 25 -19.30 8.66 2.69
CA PRO A 25 -20.51 7.89 2.51
C PRO A 25 -20.45 6.64 3.41
N THR A 26 -21.59 6.25 3.99
CA THR A 26 -21.75 4.91 4.55
C THR A 26 -22.05 3.96 3.40
N PHE A 27 -21.28 2.88 3.28
CA PHE A 27 -21.52 1.85 2.30
C PHE A 27 -21.40 0.46 2.94
N GLN A 28 -22.06 -0.52 2.32
CA GLN A 28 -22.03 -1.91 2.71
C GLN A 28 -21.83 -2.77 1.46
N ASN A 29 -20.97 -3.79 1.56
CA ASN A 29 -20.75 -4.78 0.51
C ASN A 29 -20.33 -4.19 -0.85
N VAL A 30 -19.48 -3.14 -0.85
CA VAL A 30 -18.84 -2.64 -2.07
C VAL A 30 -17.81 -3.66 -2.54
N THR A 31 -17.94 -4.12 -3.78
CA THR A 31 -16.99 -5.05 -4.40
C THR A 31 -15.72 -4.30 -4.82
N ILE A 32 -14.58 -4.66 -4.23
CA ILE A 32 -13.25 -4.21 -4.69
C ILE A 32 -12.80 -5.04 -5.89
N PHE A 33 -12.97 -6.36 -5.79
CA PHE A 33 -12.57 -7.30 -6.83
C PHE A 33 -13.36 -8.59 -6.71
N GLU A 34 -13.84 -9.07 -7.86
CA GLU A 34 -14.39 -10.41 -8.02
C GLU A 34 -13.52 -11.15 -9.04
N PRO A 35 -12.89 -12.27 -8.68
CA PRO A 35 -12.15 -13.09 -9.63
C PRO A 35 -13.03 -13.52 -10.82
N PRO A 36 -12.54 -13.35 -12.07
CA PRO A 36 -13.21 -13.84 -13.26
C PRO A 36 -13.62 -15.32 -13.13
N THR A 37 -14.75 -15.69 -13.72
CA THR A 37 -15.25 -17.07 -13.72
C THR A 37 -14.32 -18.04 -14.44
N THR A 38 -13.43 -17.53 -15.29
CA THR A 38 -12.39 -18.29 -15.99
C THR A 38 -11.19 -18.64 -15.11
N TRP A 39 -11.05 -18.05 -13.91
CA TRP A 39 -9.97 -18.41 -13.00
C TRP A 39 -10.18 -19.80 -12.42
N PRO A 40 -9.16 -20.69 -12.43
CA PRO A 40 -9.26 -22.02 -11.84
C PRO A 40 -9.63 -22.00 -10.36
N SER A 41 -9.21 -20.95 -9.64
CA SER A 41 -9.60 -20.67 -8.27
C SER A 41 -10.10 -19.25 -8.15
N ARG A 42 -11.26 -19.07 -7.50
CA ARG A 42 -11.87 -17.75 -7.23
C ARG A 42 -11.78 -17.35 -5.76
N SER A 43 -11.02 -18.12 -4.97
CA SER A 43 -10.84 -17.84 -3.54
C SER A 43 -9.80 -16.74 -3.34
N GLY A 44 -10.17 -15.73 -2.55
CA GLY A 44 -9.28 -14.71 -2.03
C GLY A 44 -9.13 -14.82 -0.52
N SER A 45 -8.02 -14.35 0.02
CA SER A 45 -7.80 -14.31 1.47
C SER A 45 -6.93 -13.12 1.89
N TYR A 46 -6.92 -12.84 3.19
CA TYR A 46 -5.97 -11.93 3.82
C TYR A 46 -5.97 -10.51 3.22
N ALA A 47 -7.17 -9.92 3.06
CA ALA A 47 -7.29 -8.56 2.57
C ALA A 47 -6.57 -7.57 3.50
N ARG A 48 -5.91 -6.57 2.91
CA ARG A 48 -5.27 -5.44 3.60
C ARG A 48 -5.54 -4.16 2.83
N SER A 49 -5.56 -3.06 3.57
CA SER A 49 -5.71 -1.72 3.02
C SER A 49 -4.80 -0.74 3.75
N VAL A 50 -4.52 0.38 3.08
CA VAL A 50 -3.84 1.54 3.67
C VAL A 50 -4.53 2.80 3.17
N LEU A 51 -4.68 3.78 4.06
CA LEU A 51 -5.07 5.14 3.73
C LEU A 51 -3.80 5.96 3.52
N LEU A 52 -3.69 6.64 2.38
CA LEU A 52 -2.55 7.50 2.08
C LEU A 52 -2.79 8.87 2.71
N ASN A 53 -2.18 9.10 3.87
CA ASN A 53 -2.35 10.29 4.69
C ASN A 53 -1.13 10.61 5.59
N GLN A 54 0.01 9.95 5.35
CA GLN A 54 1.23 10.09 6.15
C GLN A 54 2.23 11.08 5.53
N ASN A 55 1.91 11.70 4.38
CA ASN A 55 2.82 12.59 3.66
C ASN A 55 2.13 13.91 3.23
N CYS A 56 1.30 14.46 4.11
CA CYS A 56 0.61 15.73 3.89
C CYS A 56 -0.26 15.78 2.61
N GLU A 57 -0.82 14.62 2.20
CA GLU A 57 -1.81 14.52 1.12
C GLU A 57 -2.92 15.56 1.27
N GLN A 58 -3.26 16.23 0.17
CA GLN A 58 -4.34 17.21 0.11
C GLN A 58 -5.59 16.62 -0.53
N GLY A 59 -6.77 17.07 -0.08
CA GLY A 59 -8.07 16.63 -0.60
C GLY A 59 -8.51 15.28 -0.02
N THR A 60 -9.34 14.55 -0.78
CA THR A 60 -9.80 13.22 -0.38
C THR A 60 -8.62 12.24 -0.40
N PRO A 61 -8.30 11.58 0.73
CA PRO A 61 -7.18 10.66 0.80
C PRO A 61 -7.41 9.46 -0.11
N THR A 62 -6.35 9.03 -0.78
CA THR A 62 -6.37 7.80 -1.60
C THR A 62 -6.33 6.59 -0.67
N MET A 63 -7.13 5.57 -0.98
CA MET A 63 -7.05 4.27 -0.32
C MET A 63 -6.45 3.26 -1.28
N LEU A 64 -5.52 2.44 -0.78
CA LEU A 64 -5.05 1.27 -1.49
C LEU A 64 -5.55 0.01 -0.81
N ALA A 65 -5.83 -1.03 -1.59
CA ALA A 65 -6.21 -2.35 -1.11
C ALA A 65 -5.53 -3.46 -1.88
N THR A 66 -5.30 -4.58 -1.21
CA THR A 66 -4.73 -5.79 -1.79
C THR A 66 -5.23 -7.03 -1.05
N ALA A 67 -5.12 -8.20 -1.67
CA ALA A 67 -5.44 -9.48 -1.05
C ALA A 67 -4.67 -10.60 -1.77
N ALA A 68 -4.54 -11.76 -1.11
CA ALA A 68 -3.93 -12.93 -1.70
C ALA A 68 -4.96 -13.70 -2.54
N TYR A 69 -4.68 -13.82 -3.83
CA TYR A 69 -5.41 -14.62 -4.81
C TYR A 69 -4.43 -15.54 -5.57
N ASN A 70 -4.95 -16.45 -6.40
CA ASN A 70 -4.17 -17.33 -7.27
C ASN A 70 -4.56 -17.12 -8.75
N PRO A 71 -4.03 -16.08 -9.42
CA PRO A 71 -4.32 -15.82 -10.83
C PRO A 71 -3.75 -16.89 -11.76
N PRO A 72 -4.40 -17.19 -12.91
CA PRO A 72 -3.93 -18.20 -13.84
C PRO A 72 -2.66 -17.80 -14.61
N ASP A 73 -2.38 -16.50 -14.75
CA ASP A 73 -1.18 -15.93 -15.37
C ASP A 73 0.03 -15.83 -14.40
N GLY A 74 -0.07 -16.53 -13.27
CA GLY A 74 0.96 -16.68 -12.24
C GLY A 74 0.81 -15.70 -11.09
N GLN A 75 1.75 -15.77 -10.14
CA GLN A 75 1.53 -15.15 -8.84
C GLN A 75 2.04 -13.71 -8.75
N TYR A 76 1.14 -12.83 -8.28
CA TYR A 76 1.40 -11.44 -7.91
C TYR A 76 0.34 -10.97 -6.90
N LEU A 77 0.56 -9.81 -6.28
CA LEU A 77 -0.45 -9.11 -5.50
C LEU A 77 -1.05 -7.97 -6.33
N GLN A 78 -2.36 -7.97 -6.51
CA GLN A 78 -3.08 -6.86 -7.17
C GLN A 78 -3.19 -5.68 -6.22
N ILE A 79 -2.96 -4.47 -6.73
CA ILE A 79 -3.15 -3.23 -5.98
C ILE A 79 -4.36 -2.50 -6.56
N PHE A 80 -5.36 -2.30 -5.71
CA PHE A 80 -6.58 -1.56 -6.01
C PHE A 80 -6.52 -0.19 -5.36
N GLN A 81 -7.13 0.80 -6.02
CA GLN A 81 -7.19 2.17 -5.57
C GLN A 81 -8.64 2.64 -5.49
N SER A 82 -8.95 3.36 -4.42
CA SER A 82 -10.14 4.21 -4.33
C SER A 82 -9.71 5.67 -4.10
N LYS A 83 -10.43 6.58 -4.76
CA LYS A 83 -10.29 8.04 -4.60
C LYS A 83 -11.55 8.70 -4.01
N ASP A 84 -12.50 7.88 -3.59
CA ASP A 84 -13.84 8.27 -3.12
C ASP A 84 -14.19 7.55 -1.80
N LEU A 85 -13.19 7.41 -0.94
CA LEU A 85 -13.31 6.84 0.42
C LEU A 85 -13.84 5.40 0.45
N GLY A 86 -13.58 4.63 -0.60
CA GLY A 86 -13.91 3.21 -0.70
C GLY A 86 -15.20 2.91 -1.45
N ALA A 87 -15.87 3.91 -2.04
CA ALA A 87 -17.11 3.70 -2.78
C ALA A 87 -16.89 3.04 -4.15
N THR A 88 -15.80 3.36 -4.86
CA THR A 88 -15.39 2.70 -6.10
C THR A 88 -13.91 2.33 -6.09
N TRP A 89 -13.57 1.27 -6.83
CA TRP A 89 -12.22 0.71 -6.86
C TRP A 89 -11.78 0.39 -8.28
N VAL A 90 -10.51 0.65 -8.57
CA VAL A 90 -9.86 0.27 -9.82
C VAL A 90 -8.53 -0.41 -9.53
N GLN A 91 -8.18 -1.46 -10.28
CA GLN A 91 -6.84 -2.03 -10.20
C GLN A 91 -5.84 -1.08 -10.88
N ILE A 92 -4.77 -0.71 -10.18
CA ILE A 92 -3.76 0.23 -10.70
C ILE A 92 -2.42 -0.44 -11.02
N SER A 93 -2.07 -1.54 -10.35
CA SER A 93 -0.80 -2.23 -10.55
C SER A 93 -0.82 -3.68 -10.04
N LYS A 94 0.28 -4.40 -10.29
CA LYS A 94 0.56 -5.75 -9.79
C LYS A 94 1.97 -5.78 -9.19
N ALA A 95 2.12 -6.29 -7.96
CA ALA A 95 3.41 -6.48 -7.31
C ALA A 95 3.85 -7.95 -7.40
N TYR A 96 4.97 -8.20 -8.06
CA TYR A 96 5.38 -9.55 -8.49
C TYR A 96 6.31 -10.29 -7.53
N PHE A 97 6.98 -9.60 -6.61
CA PHE A 97 7.91 -10.26 -5.68
C PHE A 97 9.07 -11.02 -6.38
N ASN A 98 9.38 -10.61 -7.61
CA ASN A 98 10.46 -11.13 -8.45
C ASN A 98 10.79 -10.22 -9.65
N GLY A 99 11.17 -8.95 -9.41
CA GLY A 99 11.69 -8.08 -10.48
C GLY A 99 10.73 -7.91 -11.67
N ASN A 100 9.44 -7.71 -11.39
CA ASN A 100 8.35 -7.56 -12.35
C ASN A 100 7.99 -8.78 -13.21
N THR A 101 8.48 -9.97 -12.85
CA THR A 101 8.09 -11.23 -13.52
C THR A 101 7.22 -12.08 -12.60
N SER A 102 6.13 -12.62 -13.16
CA SER A 102 5.22 -13.55 -12.47
C SER A 102 5.95 -14.77 -11.93
N LEU A 103 5.59 -15.21 -10.72
CA LEU A 103 6.12 -16.46 -10.18
C LEU A 103 5.37 -17.64 -10.78
N THR A 104 6.11 -18.53 -11.42
CA THR A 104 5.62 -19.84 -11.85
C THR A 104 5.84 -20.88 -10.76
N GLY A 105 4.75 -21.54 -10.32
CA GLY A 105 4.81 -22.63 -9.35
C GLY A 105 5.19 -22.16 -7.94
N GLY A 106 4.40 -21.27 -7.36
CA GLY A 106 4.54 -20.74 -5.99
C GLY A 106 3.36 -19.84 -5.61
N ILE A 107 3.37 -19.28 -4.40
CA ILE A 107 2.31 -18.40 -3.90
C ILE A 107 2.90 -17.21 -3.12
N ILE A 108 2.17 -16.09 -3.11
CA ILE A 108 2.47 -14.93 -2.27
C ILE A 108 1.31 -14.78 -1.29
N LEU A 109 1.62 -14.88 0.00
CA LEU A 109 0.64 -14.81 1.08
C LEU A 109 0.94 -13.63 2.02
N GLN A 110 -0.02 -13.33 2.88
CA GLN A 110 0.14 -12.42 4.01
C GLN A 110 0.64 -11.01 3.61
N PRO A 111 -0.03 -10.32 2.67
CA PRO A 111 0.34 -8.97 2.32
C PRO A 111 0.25 -8.03 3.54
N PHE A 112 1.01 -6.93 3.51
CA PHE A 112 0.82 -5.78 4.39
C PHE A 112 1.20 -4.48 3.67
N LEU A 113 0.29 -3.53 3.64
CA LEU A 113 0.50 -2.20 3.05
C LEU A 113 0.80 -1.18 4.16
N TYR A 114 1.80 -0.34 3.94
CA TYR A 114 2.17 0.73 4.86
C TYR A 114 2.68 1.95 4.09
N GLU A 115 2.32 3.14 4.53
CA GLU A 115 2.89 4.39 4.00
C GLU A 115 3.91 4.92 5.00
N LEU A 116 5.13 5.21 4.54
CA LEU A 116 6.16 5.80 5.39
C LEU A 116 5.74 7.21 5.85
N SER A 117 5.69 7.45 7.17
CA SER A 117 5.48 8.79 7.73
C SER A 117 6.76 9.62 7.88
N GLN A 118 7.92 8.98 7.77
CA GLN A 118 9.24 9.58 7.89
C GLN A 118 10.21 8.86 6.93
N PRO A 119 11.33 9.49 6.54
CA PRO A 119 12.28 8.84 5.66
C PRO A 119 12.88 7.56 6.28
N PHE A 120 13.13 6.56 5.43
CA PHE A 120 13.84 5.33 5.80
C PHE A 120 14.90 5.01 4.73
N GLY A 121 16.17 5.25 5.06
CA GLY A 121 17.27 5.14 4.10
C GLY A 121 17.07 6.08 2.91
N LYS A 122 17.02 5.52 1.70
CA LYS A 122 16.78 6.28 0.46
C LYS A 122 15.31 6.57 0.16
N TYR A 123 14.37 6.05 0.97
CA TYR A 123 12.94 6.16 0.73
C TYR A 123 12.36 7.35 1.51
N PRO A 124 11.77 8.35 0.85
CA PRO A 124 11.16 9.50 1.51
C PRO A 124 9.83 9.13 2.19
N PRO A 125 9.28 10.02 3.06
CA PRO A 125 7.88 9.95 3.47
C PRO A 125 6.94 9.83 2.27
N GLY A 126 5.81 9.14 2.46
CA GLY A 126 4.86 8.83 1.39
C GLY A 126 5.24 7.64 0.50
N THR A 127 6.43 7.04 0.70
CA THR A 127 6.75 5.77 0.05
C THR A 127 5.83 4.68 0.56
N ILE A 128 5.21 3.94 -0.36
CA ILE A 128 4.36 2.81 -0.03
C ILE A 128 5.23 1.56 0.10
N MET A 129 5.23 0.96 1.28
CA MET A 129 5.83 -0.33 1.55
C MET A 129 4.77 -1.42 1.44
N LEU A 130 5.09 -2.47 0.69
CA LEU A 130 4.30 -3.68 0.58
C LEU A 130 5.17 -4.86 1.00
N SER A 131 4.84 -5.51 2.10
CA SER A 131 5.44 -6.80 2.44
C SER A 131 4.56 -7.96 2.00
N GLY A 132 5.18 -9.13 1.79
CA GLY A 132 4.50 -10.36 1.46
C GLY A 132 5.41 -11.57 1.67
N ASN A 133 4.81 -12.71 2.00
CA ASN A 133 5.51 -13.98 2.17
C ASN A 133 5.51 -14.75 0.85
N ARG A 134 6.68 -14.78 0.19
CA ARG A 134 6.90 -15.55 -1.04
C ARG A 134 7.24 -16.99 -0.69
N ILE A 135 6.42 -17.92 -1.15
CA ILE A 135 6.55 -19.35 -0.90
C ILE A 135 6.75 -20.06 -2.25
N PRO A 136 7.85 -20.81 -2.44
CA PRO A 136 8.03 -21.63 -3.65
C PRO A 136 6.97 -22.73 -3.68
N GLY A 137 6.65 -23.27 -4.85
CA GLY A 137 5.58 -24.27 -5.02
C GLY A 137 5.85 -25.62 -4.36
N SER A 138 7.10 -25.88 -3.96
CA SER A 138 7.45 -26.99 -3.08
C SER A 138 7.00 -26.79 -1.63
N PHE A 139 6.59 -25.57 -1.25
CA PHE A 139 6.30 -25.15 0.13
C PHE A 139 7.44 -25.40 1.12
N SER A 140 8.69 -25.53 0.63
CA SER A 140 9.85 -25.90 1.45
C SER A 140 10.44 -24.75 2.27
N SER A 141 10.00 -23.51 2.04
CA SER A 141 10.51 -22.32 2.73
C SER A 141 9.51 -21.17 2.71
N THR A 142 9.67 -20.22 3.62
CA THR A 142 9.00 -18.92 3.60
C THR A 142 10.04 -17.81 3.40
N ASN A 143 9.66 -16.75 2.69
CA ASN A 143 10.53 -15.60 2.46
C ASN A 143 9.70 -14.32 2.50
N ILE A 144 9.73 -13.64 3.64
CA ILE A 144 9.11 -12.31 3.77
C ILE A 144 9.97 -11.31 3.01
N GLN A 145 9.39 -10.77 1.95
CA GLN A 145 10.02 -9.78 1.10
C GLN A 145 9.35 -8.42 1.28
N LEU A 146 10.08 -7.37 0.92
CA LEU A 146 9.62 -6.00 1.00
C LEU A 146 9.74 -5.32 -0.37
N TYR A 147 8.64 -4.75 -0.85
CA TYR A 147 8.53 -3.93 -2.04
C TYR A 147 8.26 -2.48 -1.63
N ALA A 148 8.77 -1.54 -2.41
CA ALA A 148 8.60 -0.11 -2.18
C ALA A 148 8.12 0.55 -3.47
N SER A 149 7.09 1.38 -3.37
CA SER A 149 6.58 2.21 -4.46
C SER A 149 6.68 3.68 -4.07
N THR A 150 7.32 4.48 -4.91
CA THR A 150 7.50 5.92 -4.69
C THR A 150 6.49 6.77 -5.47
N ASP A 151 5.51 6.13 -6.13
CA ASP A 151 4.50 6.78 -6.96
C ASP A 151 3.07 6.42 -6.56
N LYS A 152 2.87 6.16 -5.26
CA LYS A 152 1.57 5.85 -4.66
C LYS A 152 0.95 4.54 -5.17
N GLY A 153 1.79 3.56 -5.50
CA GLY A 153 1.38 2.19 -5.81
C GLY A 153 1.15 1.90 -7.28
N TYR A 154 1.60 2.75 -8.22
CA TYR A 154 1.49 2.50 -9.66
C TYR A 154 2.66 1.67 -10.20
N VAL A 155 3.85 1.77 -9.58
CA VAL A 155 5.07 1.03 -9.96
C VAL A 155 5.86 0.58 -8.73
#